data_AF-A0A7W1LZH3-F1
#
_entry.id   AF-A0A7W1LZH3-F1
#
_cell.length_a   1.000
_cell.length_b   1.000
_cell.length_c   1.000
_cell.angle_alpha   90.00
_cell.angle_beta   90.00
_cell.angle_gamma   90.00
#
_symmetry.space_group_name_H-M   'P 1'
#
loop_
_entity.id
_entity.type
_entity.pdbx_description
1 polymer ?
#
loop_
_entity_poly.entity_id
_entity_poly.type
_entity_poly.pdbx_seq_one_letter_code
_entity_poly.pdbx_strand_id
1 'polypeptide(L)'
;QSVVVRSLTGTMERMALEYLPRTLIVAGGVACNGALREASRVVGERLGRPVYFPSPHLSTDNAAMIAAAGTIKLQAGERAGLDLNADVSLRLQNLDVEDEALRRSGVHYRL
;
A
#
# COMPACT_ATOMS: atom_id res chain seq x y z
N GLN A 1 -15.99 15.22 0.54
CA GLN A 1 -14.89 14.61 -0.24
C GLN A 1 -13.53 15.31 -0.01
N SER A 2 -13.45 16.64 -0.14
CA SER A 2 -12.17 17.40 -0.01
C SER A 2 -11.41 17.18 1.31
N VAL A 3 -12.12 17.04 2.43
CA VAL A 3 -11.52 16.79 3.75
C VAL A 3 -10.75 15.46 3.78
N VAL A 4 -11.31 14.40 3.21
CA VAL A 4 -10.69 13.07 3.17
C VAL A 4 -9.44 13.12 2.30
N VAL A 5 -9.55 13.70 1.09
CA VAL A 5 -8.40 13.86 0.19
C VAL A 5 -7.26 14.61 0.87
N ARG A 6 -7.55 15.76 1.49
CA ARG A 6 -6.56 16.56 2.21
C ARG A 6 -5.91 15.78 3.36
N SER A 7 -6.68 15.00 4.11
CA SER A 7 -6.16 14.17 5.21
C SER A 7 -5.18 13.11 4.71
N LEU A 8 -5.54 12.41 3.63
CA LEU A 8 -4.70 11.37 3.01
C LEU A 8 -3.41 11.97 2.44
N THR A 9 -3.51 13.03 1.64
CA THR A 9 -2.33 13.66 1.02
C THR A 9 -1.43 14.34 2.06
N GLY A 10 -2.00 14.93 3.11
CA GLY A 10 -1.21 15.49 4.21
C GLY A 10 -0.44 14.44 5.01
N THR A 11 -1.01 13.24 5.17
CA THR A 11 -0.29 12.10 5.78
C THR A 11 0.80 11.56 4.86
N MET A 12 0.48 11.38 3.57
CA MET A 12 1.46 10.97 2.56
C MET A 12 2.67 11.91 2.51
N GLU A 13 2.43 13.23 2.50
CA GLU A 13 3.48 14.24 2.52
C GLU A 13 4.37 14.13 3.76
N ARG A 14 3.75 14.08 4.94
CA ARG A 14 4.49 13.99 6.22
C ARG A 14 5.42 12.77 6.23
N MET A 15 4.94 11.61 5.79
CA MET A 15 5.76 10.39 5.71
C MET A 15 6.82 10.47 4.60
N ALA A 16 6.53 11.13 3.48
CA ALA A 16 7.50 11.32 2.41
C ALA A 16 8.70 12.19 2.84
N LEU A 17 8.47 13.19 3.70
CA LEU A 17 9.53 14.02 4.29
C LEU A 17 10.36 13.26 5.34
N GLU A 18 9.72 12.34 6.08
CA GLU A 18 10.39 11.53 7.12
C GLU A 18 11.25 10.42 6.52
N TYR A 19 10.70 9.61 5.62
CA TYR A 19 11.36 8.41 5.08
C TYR A 19 12.10 8.65 3.76
N LEU A 20 11.94 9.83 3.16
CA LEU A 20 12.60 10.26 1.92
C LEU A 20 12.58 9.18 0.80
N PRO A 21 11.41 8.58 0.48
CA PRO A 21 11.35 7.50 -0.49
C PRO A 21 11.71 8.01 -1.88
N ARG A 22 12.23 7.12 -2.74
CA ARG A 22 12.52 7.48 -4.14
C ARG A 22 11.25 7.78 -4.93
N THR A 23 10.13 7.15 -4.58
CA THR A 23 8.86 7.21 -5.31
C THR A 23 7.68 7.05 -4.35
N LEU A 24 6.52 7.60 -4.70
CA LEU A 24 5.26 7.40 -3.98
C LEU A 24 4.29 6.57 -4.83
N ILE A 25 3.55 5.67 -4.21
CA ILE A 25 2.54 4.83 -4.88
C ILE A 25 1.23 4.97 -4.13
N VAL A 26 0.14 5.26 -4.84
CA VAL A 26 -1.22 5.30 -4.29
C VAL A 26 -2.03 4.19 -4.95
N ALA A 27 -2.41 3.19 -4.17
CA ALA A 27 -3.13 1.99 -4.61
C ALA A 27 -4.40 1.74 -3.77
N GLY A 28 -5.16 0.70 -4.12
CA GLY A 28 -6.47 0.41 -3.53
C GLY A 28 -7.61 1.12 -4.25
N GLY A 29 -8.86 0.71 -4.00
CA GLY A 29 -10.02 1.18 -4.78
C GLY A 29 -10.21 2.70 -4.76
N VAL A 30 -9.89 3.36 -3.64
CA VAL A 30 -9.98 4.82 -3.51
C VAL A 30 -8.96 5.54 -4.40
N ALA A 31 -7.87 4.87 -4.81
CA ALA A 31 -6.90 5.44 -5.76
C ALA A 31 -7.52 5.72 -7.14
N CYS A 32 -8.70 5.18 -7.48
CA CYS A 32 -9.45 5.58 -8.67
C CYS A 32 -10.01 7.01 -8.59
N ASN A 33 -10.05 7.64 -7.40
CA ASN A 33 -10.62 8.96 -7.23
C ASN A 33 -9.76 10.04 -7.91
N GLY A 34 -10.33 10.73 -8.90
CA GLY A 34 -9.62 11.76 -9.67
C GLY A 34 -9.07 12.90 -8.82
N ALA A 35 -9.82 13.38 -7.83
CA ALA A 35 -9.37 14.45 -6.94
C ALA A 35 -8.19 13.99 -6.05
N LEU A 36 -8.18 12.74 -5.60
CA LEU A 36 -7.05 12.18 -4.86
C LEU A 36 -5.81 12.05 -5.75
N ARG A 37 -5.96 11.59 -6.99
CA ARG A 37 -4.85 11.48 -7.95
C ARG A 37 -4.20 12.83 -8.19
N GLU A 38 -5.01 13.85 -8.46
CA GLU A 38 -4.53 15.19 -8.72
C GLU A 38 -3.81 15.80 -7.52
N ALA A 39 -4.46 15.78 -6.35
CA ALA A 39 -3.85 16.30 -5.13
C ALA A 39 -2.54 15.58 -4.76
N SER A 40 -2.47 14.27 -5.01
CA SER A 40 -1.25 13.50 -4.75
C SER A 40 -0.12 13.87 -5.71
N ARG A 41 -0.42 14.11 -6.99
CA ARG A 41 0.59 14.59 -7.98
C ARG A 41 1.16 15.95 -7.59
N VAL A 42 0.30 16.90 -7.19
CA VAL A 42 0.73 18.22 -6.71
C VAL A 42 1.69 18.10 -5.53
N VAL A 43 1.41 17.19 -4.58
CA VAL A 43 2.34 16.89 -3.48
C VAL A 43 3.66 16.32 -3.99
N GLY A 44 3.59 15.33 -4.89
CA GLY A 44 4.78 14.71 -5.49
C GLY A 44 5.69 15.72 -6.20
N GLU A 45 5.12 16.58 -7.04
CA GLU A 45 5.83 17.63 -7.76
C GLU A 45 6.56 18.58 -6.79
N ARG A 46 5.86 19.04 -5.76
CA ARG A 46 6.46 19.92 -4.74
C ARG A 46 7.59 19.25 -3.96
N LEU A 47 7.50 17.95 -3.73
CA LEU A 47 8.53 17.17 -3.05
C LEU A 47 9.64 16.67 -3.99
N GLY A 48 9.52 16.88 -5.31
CA GLY A 48 10.41 16.29 -6.30
C GLY A 48 10.37 14.76 -6.32
N ARG A 49 9.23 14.14 -5.98
CA ARG A 49 9.03 12.69 -5.93
C ARG A 49 7.96 12.26 -6.94
N PRO A 50 8.25 11.31 -7.85
CA PRO A 50 7.23 10.80 -8.76
C PRO A 50 6.16 10.03 -8.00
N VAL A 51 4.91 10.19 -8.44
CA VAL A 51 3.73 9.54 -7.86
C VAL A 51 3.10 8.63 -8.90
N TYR A 52 3.00 7.34 -8.57
CA TYR A 52 2.45 6.32 -9.44
C TYR A 52 1.10 5.81 -8.95
N PHE A 53 0.28 5.41 -9.91
CA PHE A 53 -1.02 4.83 -9.67
C PHE A 53 -1.20 3.65 -10.62
N PRO A 54 -1.82 2.54 -10.17
CA PRO A 54 -2.31 1.54 -11.10
C PRO A 54 -3.36 2.16 -12.02
N SER A 55 -3.52 1.56 -13.20
CA SER A 55 -4.67 1.83 -14.07
C SER A 55 -5.98 1.55 -13.32
N PRO A 56 -7.10 2.25 -13.61
CA PRO A 56 -8.33 2.14 -12.82
C PRO A 56 -8.83 0.70 -12.61
N HIS A 57 -8.87 -0.12 -13.67
CA HIS A 57 -9.30 -1.52 -13.59
C HIS A 57 -8.39 -2.44 -12.74
N LEU A 58 -7.18 -1.98 -12.39
CA LEU A 58 -6.24 -2.70 -11.52
C LEU A 58 -6.16 -2.10 -10.11
N SER A 59 -6.91 -1.04 -9.82
CA SER A 59 -6.83 -0.35 -8.52
C SER A 59 -7.71 -0.99 -7.46
N THR A 60 -8.83 -1.63 -7.84
CA THR A 60 -9.69 -2.40 -6.95
C THR A 60 -9.24 -3.86 -6.87
N ASP A 61 -9.75 -4.61 -5.90
CA ASP A 61 -9.42 -6.02 -5.72
C ASP A 61 -9.66 -6.82 -7.01
N ASN A 62 -8.64 -7.56 -7.43
CA ASN A 62 -8.66 -8.34 -8.67
C ASN A 62 -7.72 -9.55 -8.60
N ALA A 63 -7.92 -10.53 -9.48
CA ALA A 63 -7.06 -11.71 -9.52
C ALA A 63 -5.63 -11.42 -10.03
N ALA A 64 -5.44 -10.36 -10.83
CA ALA A 64 -4.14 -10.03 -11.39
C ALA A 64 -3.14 -9.58 -10.31
N MET A 65 -3.57 -8.82 -9.29
CA MET A 65 -2.69 -8.46 -8.16
C MET A 65 -2.29 -9.69 -7.33
N ILE A 66 -3.20 -10.66 -7.17
CA ILE A 66 -2.91 -11.93 -6.48
C ILE A 66 -1.90 -12.75 -7.27
N ALA A 67 -2.10 -12.87 -8.58
CA ALA A 67 -1.17 -13.56 -9.46
C ALA A 67 0.22 -12.89 -9.47
N ALA A 68 0.27 -11.56 -9.51
CA ALA A 68 1.52 -10.81 -9.46
C ALA A 68 2.28 -11.05 -8.15
N ALA A 69 1.60 -10.96 -7.00
CA ALA A 69 2.20 -11.22 -5.70
C ALA A 69 2.66 -12.69 -5.56
N GLY A 70 1.84 -13.64 -6.00
CA GLY A 70 2.17 -15.07 -5.98
C GLY A 70 3.32 -15.45 -6.90
N THR A 71 3.48 -14.77 -8.04
CA THR A 71 4.55 -15.05 -9.00
C THR A 71 5.94 -14.82 -8.38
N ILE A 72 6.10 -13.75 -7.61
CA ILE A 72 7.37 -13.45 -6.91
C ILE A 72 7.70 -14.57 -5.91
N LYS A 73 6.73 -14.99 -5.10
CA LYS A 73 6.89 -16.09 -4.14
C LYS A 73 7.22 -17.42 -4.83
N LEU A 74 6.51 -17.74 -5.91
CA LEU A 74 6.75 -18.95 -6.69
C LEU A 74 8.16 -18.97 -7.30
N GLN A 75 8.64 -17.84 -7.82
CA GLN A 75 10.00 -17.69 -8.34
C GLN A 75 11.06 -17.85 -7.26
N ALA A 76 10.77 -17.42 -6.02
CA ALA A 76 11.61 -17.66 -4.85
C ALA A 76 11.56 -19.11 -4.33
N GLY A 77 10.76 -19.98 -4.95
CA GLY A 77 10.61 -21.38 -4.55
C GLY A 77 9.61 -21.61 -3.40
N GLU A 78 8.93 -20.57 -2.92
CA GLU A 78 7.90 -20.70 -1.88
C GLU A 78 6.67 -21.43 -2.47
N ARG A 79 6.21 -22.46 -1.75
CA ARG A 79 5.02 -23.26 -2.10
C ARG A 79 4.26 -23.61 -0.84
N ALA A 80 2.94 -23.57 -0.91
CA ALA A 80 2.07 -24.02 0.17
C ALA A 80 1.68 -25.49 -0.04
N GLY A 81 1.44 -26.20 1.07
CA GLY A 81 0.87 -27.56 1.06
C GLY A 81 -0.61 -27.57 0.74
N LEU A 82 -1.18 -28.77 0.58
CA LEU A 82 -2.63 -28.96 0.33
C LEU A 82 -3.50 -28.61 1.54
N ASP A 83 -2.89 -28.43 2.70
CA ASP A 83 -3.49 -28.00 3.96
C ASP A 83 -3.60 -26.47 4.10
N LEU A 84 -3.17 -25.71 3.08
CA LEU A 84 -3.29 -24.25 3.09
C LEU A 84 -4.74 -23.82 3.30
N ASN A 85 -4.93 -22.91 4.25
CA ASN A 85 -6.23 -22.35 4.57
C ASN A 85 -6.17 -20.82 4.65
N ALA A 86 -7.33 -20.16 4.55
CA ALA A 86 -7.41 -18.72 4.64
C ALA A 86 -7.18 -18.24 6.08
N ASP A 87 -6.44 -17.14 6.23
CA ASP A 87 -6.34 -16.40 7.49
C ASP A 87 -7.06 -15.05 7.35
N VAL A 88 -8.20 -14.91 8.01
CA VAL A 88 -9.00 -13.67 8.00
C VAL A 88 -8.35 -12.52 8.76
N SER A 89 -7.33 -12.83 9.57
CA SER A 89 -6.56 -11.88 10.36
C SER A 89 -5.18 -11.59 9.76
N LEU A 90 -4.93 -12.09 8.54
CA LEU A 90 -3.64 -11.97 7.88
C LEU A 90 -3.21 -10.50 7.79
N ARG A 91 -2.08 -10.20 8.42
CA ARG A 91 -1.51 -8.85 8.42
C ARG A 91 -0.58 -8.67 7.24
N LEU A 92 -0.48 -7.42 6.76
CA LEU A 92 0.55 -7.06 5.79
C LEU A 92 1.92 -7.25 6.46
N GLN A 93 2.71 -8.18 5.93
CA GLN A 93 4.03 -8.47 6.45
C GLN A 93 4.96 -7.28 6.18
N ASN A 94 5.48 -6.66 7.24
CA ASN A 94 6.63 -5.76 7.12
C ASN A 94 7.88 -6.63 7.06
N LEU A 95 8.52 -6.70 5.89
CA LEU A 95 9.70 -7.53 5.68
C LEU A 95 10.85 -7.20 6.65
N ASP A 96 10.86 -5.98 7.20
CA ASP A 96 11.90 -5.48 8.12
C ASP A 96 11.44 -5.38 9.59
N VAL A 97 10.19 -5.76 9.92
CA VAL A 97 9.68 -5.70 11.30
C VAL A 97 9.08 -7.04 11.68
N GLU A 98 9.73 -7.72 12.63
CA GLU A 98 9.24 -9.00 13.15
C GLU A 98 7.83 -8.85 13.76
N ASP A 99 7.00 -9.85 13.53
CA ASP A 99 5.60 -9.91 14.02
C ASP A 99 5.50 -9.68 15.54
N GLU A 100 6.50 -10.13 16.29
CA GLU A 100 6.56 -9.97 17.74
C GLU A 100 6.84 -8.51 18.15
N ALA A 101 7.65 -7.79 17.37
CA ALA A 101 7.89 -6.36 17.55
C ALA A 101 6.64 -5.52 17.20
N LEU A 102 5.87 -5.92 16.18
CA LEU A 102 4.57 -5.31 15.85
C LEU A 102 3.52 -5.54 16.95
N ARG A 103 3.51 -6.71 17.60
CA ARG A 103 2.62 -7.00 18.74
C ARG A 103 3.00 -6.22 20.00
N ARG A 104 4.30 -6.09 20.30
CA ARG A 104 4.80 -5.35 21.48
C ARG A 104 4.64 -3.84 21.39
N SER A 105 4.71 -3.26 20.20
CA SER A 105 4.64 -1.81 19.99
C SER A 105 3.23 -1.22 20.12
N GLY A 106 2.21 -2.04 20.40
CA GLY A 106 0.83 -1.55 20.57
C GLY A 106 0.29 -0.86 19.32
N VAL A 107 0.84 -1.17 18.14
CA VAL A 107 0.33 -0.70 16.85
C VAL A 107 -1.00 -1.41 16.60
N HIS A 108 -2.03 -0.85 17.21
CA HIS A 108 -3.41 -1.12 16.92
C HIS A 108 -3.76 -0.28 15.70
N TYR A 109 -3.79 -0.91 14.52
CA TYR A 109 -4.57 -0.36 13.42
C TYR A 109 -6.00 -0.22 13.95
N ARG A 110 -6.43 1.00 14.25
CA ARG A 110 -7.84 1.26 14.57
C ARG A 110 -8.63 0.91 13.32
N LEU A 111 -9.62 0.03 13.49
CA LEU A 111 -10.73 -0.12 12.56
C LEU A 111 -11.42 1.23 12.33
#